data_AF-A0A1H1DH03-F1
#
_entry.id   AF-A0A1H1DH03-F1
#
_cell.length_a   1.000
_cell.length_b   1.000
_cell.length_c   1.000
_cell.angle_alpha   90.00
_cell.angle_beta   90.00
_cell.angle_gamma   90.00
#
_symmetry.space_group_name_H-M   'P 1'
#
loop_
_entity.id
_entity.type
_entity.pdbx_description
1 polymer ?
#
loop_
_entity_poly.entity_id
_entity_poly.type
_entity_poly.pdbx_seq_one_letter_code
_entity_poly.pdbx_strand_id
1 'polypeptide(L)'
;MTVLELYKKYDFESVLPHLDHLFVVNSKHHLSDASIEVFRGIYHHWANECEPKPTCLYIELASRWEMTNSLIDWNCSVNDEKGLMYSAAEHKDKIEVLSMEVKVRVYVEISEVELAAGLFWEMTYLKPKKDC
;
A
#
# COMPACT_ATOMS: atom_id res chain seq x y z
N MET A 1 -4.45 -13.61 0.86
CA MET A 1 -5.08 -12.37 1.39
C MET A 1 -4.83 -11.28 0.38
N THR A 2 -5.86 -10.57 -0.03
CA THR A 2 -5.77 -9.43 -0.97
C THR A 2 -5.56 -8.11 -0.23
N VAL A 3 -5.20 -7.07 -0.98
CA VAL A 3 -5.10 -5.71 -0.44
C VAL A 3 -6.44 -5.24 0.14
N LEU A 4 -7.55 -5.50 -0.56
CA LEU A 4 -8.88 -5.12 -0.05
C LEU A 4 -9.23 -5.84 1.25
N GLU A 5 -8.90 -7.13 1.37
CA GLU A 5 -9.13 -7.89 2.60
C GLU A 5 -8.35 -7.30 3.78
N LEU A 6 -7.10 -6.89 3.58
CA LEU A 6 -6.31 -6.16 4.59
C LEU A 6 -6.99 -4.84 4.99
N TYR A 7 -7.43 -4.05 4.01
CA TYR A 7 -8.06 -2.76 4.29
C TYR A 7 -9.45 -2.86 4.94
N LYS A 8 -10.16 -3.97 4.75
CA LYS A 8 -11.40 -4.27 5.48
C LYS A 8 -11.13 -4.80 6.90
N LYS A 9 -9.97 -5.44 7.12
CA LYS A 9 -9.59 -6.00 8.41
C LYS A 9 -9.14 -4.94 9.41
N TYR A 10 -8.46 -3.88 8.94
CA TYR A 10 -7.95 -2.80 9.77
C TYR A 10 -8.57 -1.46 9.38
N ASP A 11 -9.12 -0.75 10.35
CA ASP A 11 -9.59 0.61 10.14
C ASP A 11 -8.42 1.59 9.95
N PHE A 12 -8.72 2.77 9.42
CA PHE A 12 -7.70 3.78 9.15
C PHE A 12 -6.96 4.22 10.43
N GLU A 13 -7.66 4.24 11.58
CA GLU A 13 -7.04 4.61 12.87
C GLU A 13 -5.99 3.59 13.34
N SER A 14 -6.21 2.30 13.07
CA SER A 14 -5.21 1.26 13.34
C SER A 14 -3.99 1.41 12.42
N VAL A 15 -4.20 1.87 11.19
CA VAL A 15 -3.14 2.04 10.18
C VAL A 15 -2.34 3.33 10.37
N LEU A 16 -2.98 4.40 10.83
CA LEU A 16 -2.43 5.75 10.89
C LEU A 16 -1.07 5.85 11.62
N PRO A 17 -0.84 5.25 12.80
CA PRO A 17 0.45 5.34 13.48
C PRO A 17 1.60 4.73 12.66
N HIS A 18 1.33 3.63 11.94
CA HIS A 18 2.31 2.96 11.10
C HIS A 18 2.56 3.74 9.81
N LEU A 19 1.51 4.35 9.25
CA LEU A 19 1.65 5.23 8.09
C LEU A 19 2.48 6.48 8.46
N ASP A 20 2.17 7.14 9.57
CA ASP A 20 2.92 8.32 10.04
C ASP A 20 4.39 7.96 10.32
N HIS A 21 4.65 6.78 10.89
CA HIS A 21 6.02 6.27 11.07
C HIS A 21 6.80 6.23 9.75
N LEU A 22 6.21 5.78 8.65
CA LEU A 22 6.86 5.77 7.34
C LEU A 22 7.18 7.19 6.84
N PHE A 23 6.28 8.17 7.07
CA PHE A 23 6.56 9.57 6.77
C PHE A 23 7.73 10.12 7.59
N VAL A 24 7.79 9.82 8.88
CA VAL A 24 8.88 10.25 9.77
C VAL A 24 10.21 9.65 9.33
N VAL A 25 10.27 8.34 9.09
CA VAL A 25 11.52 7.66 8.75
C VAL A 25 12.03 8.04 7.36
N ASN A 26 11.13 8.13 6.37
CA ASN A 26 11.53 8.34 4.98
C ASN A 26 11.67 9.82 4.62
N SER A 27 10.88 10.70 5.24
CA SER A 27 10.79 12.12 4.87
C SER A 27 11.15 13.08 6.01
N LYS A 28 11.40 12.58 7.23
CA LYS A 28 11.70 13.39 8.44
C LYS A 28 10.59 14.36 8.85
N HIS A 29 9.35 14.06 8.47
CA HIS A 29 8.18 14.88 8.77
C HIS A 29 7.00 13.99 9.19
N HIS A 30 6.21 14.49 10.14
CA HIS A 30 4.91 13.90 10.45
C HIS A 30 3.86 14.32 9.43
N LEU A 31 2.79 13.53 9.34
CA LEU A 31 1.58 13.92 8.64
C LEU A 31 0.94 15.13 9.33
N SER A 32 0.50 16.10 8.52
CA SER A 32 -0.35 17.19 9.00
C SER A 32 -1.80 16.70 9.15
N ASP A 33 -2.59 17.34 10.01
CA ASP A 33 -4.02 17.03 10.16
C ASP A 33 -4.77 17.05 8.81
N ALA A 34 -4.43 18.03 7.95
CA ALA A 34 -5.01 18.11 6.61
C ALA A 34 -4.65 16.90 5.73
N SER A 35 -3.41 16.41 5.81
CA SER A 35 -2.97 15.20 5.10
C SER A 35 -3.66 13.95 5.65
N ILE A 36 -3.82 13.85 6.97
CA ILE A 36 -4.50 12.75 7.64
C ILE A 36 -5.95 12.65 7.13
N GLU A 37 -6.67 13.76 7.05
CA GLU A 37 -8.06 13.76 6.56
C GLU A 37 -8.17 13.37 5.07
N VAL A 38 -7.21 13.78 4.24
CA VAL A 38 -7.13 13.32 2.85
C VAL A 38 -6.91 11.81 2.78
N PHE A 39 -5.94 11.28 3.53
CA PHE A 39 -5.63 9.86 3.54
C PHE A 39 -6.76 9.01 4.10
N ARG A 40 -7.40 9.46 5.18
CA ARG A 40 -8.61 8.85 5.75
C ARG A 40 -9.69 8.70 4.68
N GLY A 41 -9.94 9.77 3.93
CA GLY A 41 -10.94 9.78 2.87
C GLY A 41 -10.61 8.82 1.71
N ILE A 42 -9.34 8.65 1.36
CA ILE A 42 -8.89 7.70 0.33
C ILE A 42 -9.01 6.26 0.85
N TYR A 43 -8.51 6.00 2.06
CA TYR A 43 -8.54 4.67 2.67
C TYR A 43 -9.98 4.16 2.83
N HIS A 44 -10.88 5.01 3.35
CA HIS A 44 -12.29 4.66 3.50
C HIS A 44 -12.96 4.32 2.17
N HIS A 45 -12.67 5.12 1.13
CA HIS A 45 -13.20 4.91 -0.21
C HIS A 45 -12.73 3.57 -0.79
N TRP A 46 -11.44 3.28 -0.75
CA TRP A 46 -10.89 2.00 -1.23
C TRP A 46 -11.39 0.79 -0.45
N ALA A 47 -11.53 0.91 0.88
CA ALA A 47 -11.95 -0.21 1.73
C ALA A 47 -13.45 -0.55 1.59
N ASN A 48 -14.30 0.44 1.32
CA ASN A 48 -15.76 0.30 1.46
C ASN A 48 -16.58 0.59 0.20
N GLU A 49 -16.08 1.44 -0.70
CA GLU A 49 -16.87 1.96 -1.83
C GLU A 49 -16.45 1.38 -3.17
N CYS A 50 -15.20 0.92 -3.30
CA CYS A 50 -14.68 0.41 -4.56
C CYS A 50 -15.02 -1.07 -4.79
N GLU A 51 -15.45 -1.40 -6.01
CA GLU A 51 -15.52 -2.78 -6.48
C GLU A 51 -14.16 -3.18 -7.08
N PRO A 52 -13.46 -4.18 -6.52
CA PRO A 52 -12.11 -4.51 -6.95
C PRO A 52 -12.16 -5.18 -8.33
N LYS A 53 -11.31 -4.70 -9.25
CA LYS A 53 -11.24 -5.21 -10.63
C LYS A 53 -10.46 -6.52 -10.66
N PRO A 54 -11.02 -7.64 -11.16
CA PRO A 54 -10.32 -8.93 -11.16
C PRO A 54 -8.98 -8.87 -11.91
N THR A 55 -7.96 -9.54 -11.37
CA THR A 55 -6.62 -9.61 -11.97
C THR A 55 -5.94 -10.93 -11.63
N CYS A 56 -4.99 -11.36 -12.46
CA CYS A 56 -4.07 -12.45 -12.15
C CYS A 56 -2.73 -11.96 -11.61
N LEU A 57 -2.57 -10.63 -11.46
CA LEU A 57 -1.39 -10.02 -10.87
C LEU A 57 -1.38 -10.19 -9.35
N TYR A 58 -0.19 -10.19 -8.77
CA TYR A 58 0.01 -10.23 -7.32
C TYR A 58 1.07 -9.22 -6.90
N ILE A 59 1.01 -8.82 -5.63
CA ILE A 59 2.02 -7.98 -4.99
C ILE A 59 3.03 -8.89 -4.29
N GLU A 60 4.31 -8.62 -4.48
CA GLU A 60 5.37 -9.19 -3.65
C GLU A 60 6.02 -8.09 -2.80
N LEU A 61 6.08 -8.32 -1.48
CA LEU A 61 6.86 -7.52 -0.55
C LEU A 61 8.23 -8.19 -0.33
N ALA A 62 9.26 -7.60 -0.94
CA ALA A 62 10.63 -8.10 -0.88
C ALA A 62 11.45 -7.55 0.30
N SER A 63 11.11 -6.35 0.78
CA SER A 63 11.65 -5.74 2.00
C SER A 63 10.66 -4.71 2.55
N ARG A 64 10.87 -4.27 3.80
CA ARG A 64 10.05 -3.20 4.38
C ARG A 64 10.31 -1.84 3.71
N TRP A 65 9.51 -0.84 4.07
CA TRP A 65 9.51 0.50 3.47
C TRP A 65 10.40 1.51 4.21
N GLU A 66 10.94 1.18 5.38
CA GLU A 66 11.79 2.09 6.15
C GLU A 66 13.12 2.35 5.42
N MET A 67 13.43 3.63 5.25
CA MET A 67 14.62 4.13 4.55
C MET A 67 14.69 3.74 3.06
N THR A 68 13.54 3.47 2.43
CA THR A 68 13.46 3.13 1.00
C THR A 68 12.74 4.20 0.19
N ASN A 69 12.91 4.11 -1.13
CA ASN A 69 12.18 4.83 -2.16
C ASN A 69 11.41 3.82 -3.02
N SER A 70 10.09 3.88 -2.95
CA SER A 70 9.18 2.97 -3.65
C SER A 70 9.41 2.87 -5.17
N LEU A 71 9.97 3.90 -5.82
CA LEU A 71 10.27 3.90 -7.26
C LEU A 71 11.63 3.27 -7.60
N ILE A 72 12.57 3.23 -6.65
CA ILE A 72 13.97 2.85 -6.89
C ILE A 72 14.28 1.48 -6.30
N ASP A 73 13.88 1.26 -5.04
CA ASP A 73 14.31 0.07 -4.28
C ASP A 73 13.45 -1.16 -4.58
N TRP A 74 12.28 -0.97 -5.21
CA TRP A 74 11.35 -2.04 -5.62
C TRP A 74 11.03 -3.01 -4.49
N ASN A 75 10.95 -2.48 -3.27
CA ASN A 75 10.64 -3.25 -2.07
C ASN A 75 9.23 -3.85 -2.12
N CYS A 76 8.31 -3.21 -2.86
CA CYS A 76 6.97 -3.69 -3.15
C CYS A 76 6.74 -3.68 -4.67
N SER A 77 6.52 -4.86 -5.25
CA SER A 77 6.40 -5.00 -6.71
C SER A 77 5.11 -5.70 -7.12
N VAL A 78 4.60 -5.32 -8.29
CA VAL A 78 3.51 -6.03 -8.97
C VAL A 78 4.13 -7.04 -9.91
N ASN A 79 3.62 -8.28 -9.84
CA ASN A 79 4.13 -9.43 -10.55
C ASN A 79 3.04 -10.18 -11.30
N ASP A 80 3.40 -10.76 -12.43
CA ASP A 80 2.61 -11.79 -13.11
C ASP A 80 3.25 -13.18 -12.91
N GLU A 81 2.58 -14.23 -13.40
CA GLU A 81 3.09 -15.61 -13.34
C GLU A 81 4.39 -15.83 -14.15
N LYS A 82 4.74 -14.89 -15.03
CA LYS A 82 5.92 -14.94 -15.90
C LYS A 82 7.10 -14.14 -15.36
N GLY A 83 6.94 -13.48 -14.21
CA GLY A 83 7.98 -12.70 -13.55
C GLY A 83 8.16 -11.28 -14.10
N LEU A 84 7.14 -10.69 -14.75
CA LEU A 84 7.15 -9.26 -15.03
C LEU A 84 7.14 -8.52 -13.69
N MET A 85 8.13 -7.66 -13.44
CA MET A 85 8.26 -6.94 -12.18
C MET A 85 8.34 -5.44 -12.43
N TYR A 86 7.44 -4.67 -11.81
CA TYR A 86 7.56 -3.21 -11.69
C TYR A 86 7.08 -2.76 -10.32
N SER A 87 7.44 -1.54 -9.93
CA SER A 87 7.05 -0.98 -8.64
C SER A 87 5.53 -0.88 -8.53
N ALA A 88 4.98 -1.30 -7.39
CA ALA A 88 3.55 -1.15 -7.10
C ALA A 88 3.11 0.32 -7.04
N ALA A 89 4.03 1.23 -6.67
CA ALA A 89 3.78 2.67 -6.75
C ALA A 89 3.47 3.14 -8.18
N GLU A 90 4.10 2.53 -9.18
CA GLU A 90 3.92 2.87 -10.60
C GLU A 90 2.67 2.25 -11.24
N HIS A 91 2.01 1.30 -10.57
CA HIS A 91 0.79 0.69 -11.10
C HIS A 91 -0.31 1.73 -11.25
N LYS A 92 -0.84 1.87 -12.47
CA LYS A 92 -1.76 2.96 -12.82
C LYS A 92 -3.17 2.74 -12.30
N ASP A 93 -3.60 1.49 -12.19
CA ASP A 93 -4.98 1.12 -11.83
C ASP A 93 -5.04 0.69 -10.37
N LYS A 94 -5.23 1.66 -9.46
CA LYS A 94 -5.27 1.38 -8.01
C LYS A 94 -6.45 0.48 -7.61
N ILE A 95 -7.51 0.44 -8.41
CA ILE A 95 -8.65 -0.46 -8.18
C ILE A 95 -8.30 -1.90 -8.52
N GLU A 96 -7.47 -2.14 -9.54
CA GLU A 96 -6.91 -3.46 -9.80
C GLU A 96 -6.02 -3.95 -8.64
N VAL A 97 -5.24 -3.06 -8.02
CA VAL A 97 -4.37 -3.39 -6.87
C VAL A 97 -5.18 -3.97 -5.70
N LEU A 98 -6.42 -3.49 -5.49
CA LEU A 98 -7.29 -3.98 -4.42
C LEU A 98 -7.59 -5.48 -4.53
N SER A 99 -7.59 -6.04 -5.76
CA SER A 99 -7.78 -7.47 -6.02
C SER A 99 -6.51 -8.31 -5.89
N MET A 100 -5.33 -7.69 -5.88
CA MET A 100 -4.07 -8.42 -5.94
C MET A 100 -3.81 -9.15 -4.62
N GLU A 101 -3.43 -10.42 -4.73
CA GLU A 101 -2.91 -11.16 -3.57
C GLU A 101 -1.58 -10.56 -3.12
N VAL A 102 -1.38 -10.49 -1.80
CA VAL A 102 -0.12 -10.01 -1.22
C VAL A 102 0.71 -11.19 -0.75
N LYS A 103 1.94 -11.27 -1.27
CA LYS A 103 2.94 -12.27 -0.87
C LYS A 103 4.09 -11.57 -0.18
N VAL A 104 4.29 -11.87 1.10
CA VAL A 104 5.41 -11.37 1.88
C VAL A 104 6.53 -12.39 1.82
N ARG A 105 7.75 -11.98 1.43
CA ARG A 105 8.89 -12.89 1.44
C ARG A 105 9.19 -13.37 2.86
N VAL A 106 9.60 -14.64 2.98
CA VAL A 106 9.74 -15.36 4.26
C VAL A 106 10.65 -14.68 5.29
N TYR A 107 11.60 -13.87 4.84
CA TYR A 107 12.57 -13.17 5.70
C TYR A 107 12.13 -11.75 6.08
N VAL A 108 10.95 -11.30 5.63
CA VAL A 108 10.40 -10.00 5.98
C VAL A 108 9.52 -10.15 7.21
N GLU A 109 10.02 -9.70 8.35
CA GLU A 109 9.25 -9.62 9.59
C GLU A 109 8.34 -8.38 9.55
N ILE A 110 7.03 -8.61 9.48
CA ILE A 110 6.02 -7.55 9.43
C ILE A 110 4.68 -8.07 9.95
N SER A 111 3.97 -7.24 10.71
CA SER A 111 2.59 -7.51 11.11
C SER A 111 1.62 -7.14 9.98
N GLU A 112 0.40 -7.67 10.01
CA GLU A 112 -0.59 -7.38 8.97
C GLU A 112 -1.03 -5.90 8.97
N VAL A 113 -1.03 -5.21 10.12
CA VAL A 113 -1.36 -3.77 10.19
C VAL A 113 -0.24 -2.89 9.62
N GLU A 114 1.02 -3.25 9.87
CA GLU A 114 2.15 -2.60 9.20
C GLU A 114 2.14 -2.85 7.69
N LEU A 115 1.76 -4.06 7.28
CA LEU A 115 1.60 -4.41 5.87
C LEU A 115 0.52 -3.56 5.21
N ALA A 116 -0.64 -3.39 5.86
CA ALA A 116 -1.70 -2.50 5.37
C ALA A 116 -1.21 -1.05 5.25
N ALA A 117 -0.48 -0.54 6.24
CA ALA A 117 0.09 0.81 6.20
C ALA A 117 1.11 1.00 5.08
N GLY A 118 2.01 0.04 4.89
CA GLY A 118 3.03 0.08 3.86
C GLY A 118 2.46 -0.03 2.44
N LEU A 119 1.46 -0.88 2.23
CA LEU A 119 0.74 -0.94 0.95
C LEU A 119 0.01 0.36 0.66
N PHE A 120 -0.57 1.00 1.68
CA PHE A 120 -1.25 2.27 1.51
C PHE A 120 -0.26 3.41 1.18
N TRP A 121 0.90 3.42 1.85
CA TRP A 121 2.02 4.30 1.52
C TRP A 121 2.46 4.09 0.06
N GLU A 122 2.65 2.86 -0.36
CA GLU A 122 3.08 2.50 -1.72
C GLU A 122 2.08 2.99 -2.78
N MET A 123 0.79 2.74 -2.56
CA MET A 123 -0.27 3.14 -3.50
C MET A 123 -0.46 4.66 -3.58
N THR A 124 -0.08 5.41 -2.54
CA THR A 124 -0.23 6.87 -2.49
C THR A 124 1.07 7.64 -2.73
N TYR A 125 2.19 6.93 -2.96
CA TYR A 125 3.54 7.48 -3.05
C TYR A 125 3.70 8.63 -4.07
N LEU A 126 3.21 8.44 -5.30
CA LEU A 126 3.35 9.45 -6.36
C LEU A 126 2.37 10.62 -6.21
N LYS A 127 1.12 10.32 -5.83
CA LYS A 127 0.09 11.32 -5.55
C LYS A 127 -1.10 10.66 -4.82
N PRO A 128 -1.55 11.19 -3.68
CA PRO A 128 -2.82 10.78 -3.08
C PRO A 128 -3.96 11.12 -4.03
N LYS A 129 -4.75 10.12 -4.44
CA LYS A 129 -5.93 10.29 -5.29
C LYS A 129 -7.03 9.33 -4.87
N LYS A 130 -8.28 9.79 -4.98
CA LYS A 130 -9.45 8.92 -5.00
C LYS A 130 -9.68 8.52 -6.45
N ASP A 131 -9.42 7.26 -6.77
CA ASP A 131 -9.65 6.69 -8.09
C ASP A 131 -10.71 5.57 -7.95
N CYS A 132 -11.59 5.44 -8.95
CA CYS A 132 -12.60 4.39 -9.14
C CYS A 132 -12.57 3.94 -10.61
#